data_AF-C8PA98-F1
#
_entry.id   AF-C8PA98-F1
#
_cell.length_a   1.000
_cell.length_b   1.000
_cell.length_c   1.000
_cell.angle_alpha   90.00
_cell.angle_beta   90.00
_cell.angle_gamma   90.00
#
_symmetry.space_group_name_H-M   'P 1'
#
loop_
_entity.id
_entity.type
_entity.pdbx_description
1 polymer ?
#
loop_
_entity_poly.entity_id
_entity_poly.type
_entity_poly.pdbx_seq_one_letter_code
_entity_poly.pdbx_strand_id
1 'polypeptide(L)'
;MEIIQKQACTMIGKVFLPTDIDEQRSYAAAIQQVENDINFVNFLKENNLEHQRAALYVFAPDSFMYWYGVVVHQLPNELKGLRQFGLPSCKVANYITESQNLTHFLAPVNQTIPMFLDKLNKENVTYHENLGESDVPYILEELDLDTKKLTQSLYLDASDLSK
;
A
#
# COMPACT_ATOMS: atom_id res chain seq x y z
N MET A 1 -15.47 2.41 8.43
CA MET A 1 -14.79 1.17 8.03
C MET A 1 -15.79 0.35 7.25
N GLU A 2 -15.37 -0.35 6.19
CA GLU A 2 -16.22 -1.30 5.46
C GLU A 2 -15.41 -2.54 5.03
N ILE A 3 -16.04 -3.72 5.04
CA ILE A 3 -15.47 -4.91 4.40
C ILE A 3 -16.07 -5.00 2.99
N ILE A 4 -15.22 -4.95 1.97
CA ILE A 4 -15.65 -4.97 0.57
C ILE A 4 -14.91 -6.02 -0.23
N GLN A 5 -15.51 -6.47 -1.33
CA GLN A 5 -14.79 -7.21 -2.37
C GLN A 5 -13.93 -6.23 -3.17
N LYS A 6 -12.60 -6.34 -3.07
CA LYS A 6 -11.67 -5.59 -3.92
C LYS A 6 -11.36 -6.41 -5.16
N GLN A 7 -11.35 -5.75 -6.31
CA GLN A 7 -10.94 -6.37 -7.57
C GLN A 7 -9.42 -6.54 -7.60
N ALA A 8 -8.95 -7.52 -8.37
CA ALA A 8 -7.52 -7.67 -8.61
C ALA A 8 -6.93 -6.37 -9.18
N CYS A 9 -5.72 -6.04 -8.75
CA CYS A 9 -4.99 -4.88 -9.21
C CYS A 9 -3.49 -5.17 -9.23
N THR A 10 -2.71 -4.25 -9.77
CA THR A 10 -1.25 -4.37 -9.79
C THR A 10 -0.63 -3.11 -9.21
N MET A 11 0.24 -3.28 -8.22
CA MET A 11 1.13 -2.24 -7.75
C MET A 11 2.28 -2.08 -8.74
N ILE A 12 2.51 -0.87 -9.24
CA ILE A 12 3.64 -0.52 -10.09
C ILE A 12 4.50 0.51 -9.37
N GLY A 13 5.80 0.25 -9.24
CA GLY A 13 6.69 1.17 -8.54
C GLY A 13 8.07 0.61 -8.22
N LYS A 14 8.62 1.06 -7.09
CA LYS A 14 9.87 0.55 -6.53
C LYS A 14 9.59 -0.25 -5.26
N VAL A 15 10.46 -1.19 -4.96
CA VAL A 15 10.43 -2.03 -3.77
C VAL A 15 11.64 -1.71 -2.91
N PHE A 16 11.41 -1.74 -1.60
CA PHE A 16 12.38 -1.47 -0.55
C PHE A 16 12.33 -2.58 0.48
N LEU A 17 13.49 -2.96 0.97
CA LEU A 17 13.68 -3.99 1.98
C LEU A 17 13.67 -3.36 3.38
N PRO A 18 13.45 -4.15 4.45
CA PRO A 18 13.55 -3.66 5.83
C PRO A 18 14.88 -2.97 6.15
N THR A 19 15.95 -3.34 5.45
CA THR A 19 17.28 -2.75 5.59
C THR A 19 17.39 -1.33 5.04
N ASP A 20 16.42 -0.91 4.21
CA ASP A 20 16.38 0.43 3.60
C ASP A 20 15.65 1.45 4.48
N ILE A 21 15.14 1.02 5.65
CA ILE A 21 14.50 1.90 6.63
C ILE A 21 15.54 2.88 7.19
N ASP A 22 15.17 4.16 7.19
CA ASP A 22 16.02 5.23 7.73
C ASP A 22 16.03 5.30 9.26
N GLU A 23 16.83 6.23 9.81
CA GLU A 23 16.94 6.45 11.25
C GLU A 23 15.61 6.86 11.90
N GLN A 24 14.70 7.48 11.14
CA GLN A 24 13.35 7.84 11.61
C GLN A 24 12.34 6.70 11.50
N ARG A 25 12.80 5.49 11.15
CA ARG A 25 11.95 4.31 10.94
C ARG A 25 10.96 4.50 9.79
N SER A 26 11.36 5.24 8.76
CA SER A 26 10.56 5.51 7.57
C SER A 26 11.30 5.11 6.28
N TYR A 27 10.64 5.28 5.15
CA TYR A 27 11.24 5.19 3.82
C TYR A 27 11.31 6.57 3.15
N ALA A 28 11.28 7.66 3.91
CA ALA A 28 11.08 9.01 3.38
C ALA A 28 12.14 9.42 2.35
N ALA A 29 13.41 9.16 2.62
CA ALA A 29 14.49 9.45 1.69
C ALA A 29 14.35 8.65 0.37
N ALA A 30 13.99 7.38 0.47
CA ALA A 30 13.80 6.51 -0.67
C ALA A 30 12.57 6.92 -1.52
N ILE A 31 11.47 7.28 -0.85
CA ILE A 31 10.25 7.81 -1.50
C ILE A 31 10.56 9.11 -2.25
N GLN A 32 11.31 10.03 -1.63
CA GLN A 32 11.72 11.27 -2.30
C GLN A 32 12.57 11.01 -3.54
N GLN A 33 13.43 9.99 -3.53
CA GLN A 33 14.17 9.60 -4.73
C GLN A 33 13.25 9.10 -5.85
N VAL A 34 12.20 8.33 -5.50
CA VAL A 34 11.22 7.86 -6.49
C VAL A 34 10.38 9.00 -7.06
N GLU A 35 9.88 9.91 -6.22
CA GLU A 35 9.10 11.07 -6.67
C GLU A 35 9.89 12.00 -7.61
N ASN A 36 11.23 12.03 -7.48
CA ASN A 36 12.12 12.80 -8.34
C ASN A 36 12.70 11.98 -9.51
N ASP A 37 12.41 10.68 -9.61
CA ASP A 37 12.88 9.83 -10.71
C ASP A 37 12.11 10.16 -12.00
N ILE A 38 12.84 10.57 -13.04
CA ILE A 38 12.25 10.98 -14.31
C ILE A 38 11.46 9.87 -15.01
N ASN A 39 11.85 8.60 -14.84
CA ASN A 39 11.11 7.48 -15.41
C ASN A 39 9.79 7.28 -14.69
N PHE A 40 9.76 7.44 -13.36
CA PHE A 40 8.52 7.38 -12.60
C PHE A 40 7.59 8.54 -12.96
N VAL A 41 8.09 9.79 -12.97
CA VAL A 41 7.30 10.97 -13.37
C VAL A 41 6.73 10.84 -14.79
N ASN A 42 7.54 10.40 -15.76
CA ASN A 42 7.08 10.18 -17.12
C ASN A 42 6.06 9.05 -17.22
N PHE A 43 6.27 7.96 -16.48
CA PHE A 43 5.32 6.86 -16.41
C PHE A 43 3.95 7.33 -15.90
N LEU A 44 3.92 8.16 -14.85
CA LEU A 44 2.67 8.71 -14.33
C LEU A 44 1.95 9.56 -15.39
N LYS A 45 2.66 10.44 -16.10
CA LYS A 45 2.12 11.30 -17.15
C LYS A 45 1.53 10.50 -18.31
N GLU A 46 2.31 9.56 -18.84
CA GLU A 46 1.92 8.76 -20.02
C GLU A 46 0.70 7.88 -19.75
N ASN A 47 0.44 7.54 -18.49
CA ASN A 47 -0.67 6.69 -18.07
C ASN A 47 -1.80 7.43 -17.35
N ASN A 48 -1.75 8.77 -17.27
CA ASN A 48 -2.72 9.62 -16.57
C ASN A 48 -2.87 9.27 -15.07
N LEU A 49 -1.76 8.97 -14.39
CA LEU A 49 -1.69 8.57 -12.98
C LEU A 49 -1.05 9.64 -12.08
N GLU A 50 -0.83 10.86 -12.58
CA GLU A 50 -0.14 11.94 -11.86
C GLU A 50 -0.75 12.25 -10.48
N HIS A 51 -2.07 12.05 -10.35
CA HIS A 51 -2.84 12.32 -9.14
C HIS A 51 -2.99 11.11 -8.21
N GLN A 52 -2.42 9.95 -8.57
CA GLN A 52 -2.54 8.72 -7.80
C GLN A 52 -1.22 8.39 -7.15
N ARG A 53 -1.25 7.93 -5.90
CA ARG A 53 -0.10 7.36 -5.19
C ARG A 53 -0.52 6.18 -4.35
N ALA A 54 0.39 5.24 -4.18
CA ALA A 54 0.14 4.07 -3.38
C ALA A 54 1.39 3.62 -2.63
N ALA A 55 1.14 2.97 -1.51
CA ALA A 55 2.12 2.17 -0.80
C ALA A 55 1.57 0.77 -0.55
N LEU A 56 2.41 -0.25 -0.65
CA LEU A 56 2.04 -1.64 -0.39
C LEU A 56 3.04 -2.26 0.55
N TYR A 57 2.54 -2.83 1.65
CA TYR A 57 3.31 -3.65 2.58
C TYR A 57 3.00 -5.12 2.28
N VAL A 58 4.04 -5.89 1.99
CA VAL A 58 3.96 -7.34 1.76
C VAL A 58 4.63 -8.03 2.93
N PHE A 59 3.86 -8.63 3.82
CA PHE A 59 4.38 -9.26 5.03
C PHE A 59 4.86 -10.70 4.76
N ALA A 60 5.88 -11.07 5.51
CA ALA A 60 6.36 -12.43 5.72
C ALA A 60 6.45 -12.66 7.25
N PRO A 61 6.56 -13.90 7.74
CA PRO A 61 6.48 -14.18 9.18
C PRO A 61 7.41 -13.33 10.07
N ASP A 62 8.61 -13.00 9.58
CA ASP A 62 9.64 -12.27 10.32
C ASP A 62 10.04 -10.91 9.69
N SER A 63 9.40 -10.49 8.59
CA SER A 63 9.81 -9.29 7.85
C SER A 63 8.70 -8.76 6.95
N PHE A 64 8.95 -7.65 6.25
CA PHE A 64 8.04 -7.18 5.20
C PHE A 64 8.83 -6.49 4.09
N MET A 65 8.28 -6.49 2.87
CA MET A 65 8.76 -5.60 1.81
C MET A 65 7.84 -4.38 1.73
N TYR A 66 8.42 -3.21 1.50
CA TYR A 66 7.68 -1.98 1.27
C TYR A 66 7.75 -1.59 -0.20
N TRP A 67 6.60 -1.29 -0.79
CA TRP A 67 6.50 -0.80 -2.15
C TRP A 67 5.95 0.62 -2.15
N TYR A 68 6.48 1.46 -3.04
CA TYR A 68 5.98 2.80 -3.28
C TYR A 68 5.81 3.05 -4.78
N GLY A 69 4.68 3.67 -5.16
CA GLY A 69 4.32 3.85 -6.56
C GLY A 69 2.83 4.14 -6.75
N VAL A 70 2.17 3.38 -7.63
CA VAL A 70 0.76 3.52 -7.99
C VAL A 70 0.09 2.16 -8.21
N VAL A 71 -1.24 2.12 -8.07
CA VAL A 71 -2.04 0.94 -8.37
C VAL A 71 -2.73 1.11 -9.72
N VAL A 72 -2.73 0.06 -10.53
CA VAL A 72 -3.42 0.00 -11.82
C VAL A 72 -4.29 -1.26 -11.92
N HIS A 73 -5.40 -1.16 -12.65
CA HIS A 73 -6.27 -2.31 -12.95
C HIS A 73 -6.06 -2.88 -14.36
N GLN A 74 -5.34 -2.15 -15.21
CA GLN A 74 -4.89 -2.60 -16.52
C GLN A 74 -3.39 -2.34 -16.60
N LEU A 75 -2.63 -3.36 -16.99
CA LEU A 75 -1.19 -3.22 -17.12
C LEU A 75 -0.86 -2.28 -18.28
N PRO A 76 -0.02 -1.27 -18.05
CA PRO A 76 0.51 -0.44 -19.12
C PRO A 76 1.52 -1.23 -19.95
N ASN A 77 1.69 -0.80 -21.21
CA ASN A 77 2.52 -1.53 -22.18
C ASN A 77 4.03 -1.48 -21.85
N GLU A 78 4.49 -0.47 -21.12
CA GLU A 78 5.90 -0.28 -20.78
C GLU A 78 6.06 0.20 -19.33
N LEU A 79 7.00 -0.43 -18.60
CA LEU A 79 7.24 -0.12 -17.18
C LEU A 79 8.50 0.73 -16.93
N LYS A 80 9.33 0.98 -17.95
CA LYS A 80 10.51 1.89 -17.88
C LYS A 80 11.38 1.74 -16.63
N GLY A 81 11.69 0.49 -16.25
CA GLY A 81 12.53 0.19 -15.07
C GLY A 81 11.80 0.24 -13.71
N LEU A 82 10.47 0.37 -13.73
CA LEU A 82 9.60 0.09 -12.59
C LEU A 82 9.34 -1.42 -12.49
N ARG A 83 9.00 -1.87 -11.29
CA ARG A 83 8.61 -3.24 -11.00
C ARG A 83 7.11 -3.32 -10.80
N GLN A 84 6.57 -4.54 -10.90
CA GLN A 84 5.16 -4.80 -10.68
C GLN A 84 4.96 -5.87 -9.61
N PHE A 85 3.86 -5.76 -8.87
CA PHE A 85 3.38 -6.77 -7.92
C PHE A 85 1.86 -6.92 -8.06
N GLY A 86 1.40 -8.12 -8.39
CA GLY A 86 -0.03 -8.40 -8.55
C GLY A 86 -0.70 -8.65 -7.21
N LEU A 87 -1.85 -8.02 -6.98
CA LEU A 87 -2.69 -8.23 -5.81
C LEU A 87 -3.97 -8.98 -6.23
N PRO A 88 -4.38 -10.02 -5.49
CA PRO A 88 -5.51 -10.84 -5.86
C PRO A 88 -6.83 -10.10 -5.65
N SER A 89 -7.90 -10.61 -6.28
CA SER A 89 -9.26 -10.23 -5.93
C SER A 89 -9.66 -10.96 -4.64
N CYS A 90 -9.95 -10.24 -3.57
CA CYS A 90 -10.40 -10.81 -2.30
C CYS A 90 -11.22 -9.80 -1.50
N LYS A 91 -11.71 -10.23 -0.33
CA LYS A 91 -12.27 -9.27 0.63
C LYS A 91 -11.16 -8.50 1.31
N VAL A 92 -11.42 -7.23 1.56
CA VAL A 92 -10.51 -6.34 2.29
C VAL A 92 -11.29 -5.59 3.37
N ALA A 93 -10.65 -5.31 4.50
CA ALA A 93 -11.14 -4.32 5.46
C ALA A 93 -10.59 -2.95 5.08
N ASN A 94 -11.50 -2.06 4.68
CA ASN A 94 -11.19 -0.72 4.20
C ASN A 94 -11.45 0.34 5.26
N TYR A 95 -10.48 1.25 5.38
CA TYR A 95 -10.60 2.46 6.16
C TYR A 95 -10.23 3.68 5.31
N ILE A 96 -11.12 4.66 5.27
CA ILE A 96 -10.93 5.89 4.51
C ILE A 96 -10.59 7.02 5.48
N THR A 97 -9.55 7.77 5.15
CA THR A 97 -9.18 9.01 5.86
C THR A 97 -9.12 10.15 4.86
N GLU A 98 -9.83 11.24 5.15
CA GLU A 98 -9.86 12.44 4.33
C GLU A 98 -8.69 13.38 4.64
N SER A 99 -8.50 14.39 3.79
CA SER A 99 -7.52 15.49 3.98
C SER A 99 -6.07 15.02 4.11
N GLN A 100 -5.71 13.92 3.46
CA GLN A 100 -4.36 13.39 3.40
C GLN A 100 -3.56 13.98 2.24
N ASN A 101 -2.24 13.82 2.29
CA ASN A 101 -1.33 14.23 1.23
C ASN A 101 -0.08 13.34 1.24
N LEU A 102 0.87 13.61 0.34
CA LEU A 102 2.10 12.81 0.18
C LEU A 102 2.89 12.59 1.47
N THR A 103 2.83 13.52 2.44
CA THR A 103 3.55 13.36 3.70
C THR A 103 3.09 12.15 4.51
N HIS A 104 1.90 11.62 4.26
CA HIS A 104 1.43 10.36 4.87
C HIS A 104 2.44 9.23 4.67
N PHE A 105 2.96 9.08 3.45
CA PHE A 105 3.91 8.01 3.12
C PHE A 105 5.31 8.24 3.71
N LEU A 106 5.61 9.45 4.18
CA LEU A 106 6.88 9.79 4.82
C LEU A 106 6.89 9.50 6.32
N ALA A 107 5.75 9.08 6.89
CA ALA A 107 5.63 8.82 8.32
C ALA A 107 6.32 7.51 8.72
N PRO A 108 6.75 7.37 9.99
CA PRO A 108 7.37 6.15 10.49
C PRO A 108 6.44 4.93 10.37
N VAL A 109 6.92 3.86 9.74
CA VAL A 109 6.10 2.67 9.46
C VAL A 109 5.74 1.88 10.71
N ASN A 110 6.61 1.95 11.73
CA ASN A 110 6.38 1.37 13.06
C ASN A 110 5.31 2.13 13.87
N GLN A 111 4.77 3.21 13.34
CA GLN A 111 3.63 3.93 13.91
C GLN A 111 2.39 3.82 13.02
N THR A 112 2.53 4.04 11.70
CA THR A 112 1.39 4.06 10.77
C THR A 112 0.67 2.72 10.69
N ILE A 113 1.40 1.60 10.60
CA ILE A 113 0.79 0.28 10.52
C ILE A 113 0.06 -0.08 11.81
N PRO A 114 0.67 -0.01 13.02
CA PRO A 114 -0.04 -0.27 14.26
C PRO A 114 -1.28 0.62 14.43
N MET A 115 -1.21 1.90 14.06
CA MET A 115 -2.37 2.80 14.13
C MET A 115 -3.51 2.37 13.20
N PHE A 116 -3.21 1.88 12.00
CA PHE A 116 -4.21 1.36 11.09
C PHE A 116 -4.86 0.07 11.65
N LEU A 117 -4.04 -0.88 12.10
CA LEU A 117 -4.53 -2.12 12.71
C LEU A 117 -5.38 -1.86 13.96
N ASP A 118 -5.00 -0.87 14.78
CA ASP A 118 -5.75 -0.49 15.97
C ASP A 118 -7.13 0.12 15.62
N LYS A 119 -7.25 0.81 14.48
CA LYS A 119 -8.56 1.23 13.96
C LYS A 119 -9.42 0.02 13.55
N LEU A 120 -8.84 -0.98 12.90
CA LEU A 120 -9.56 -2.19 12.51
C LEU A 120 -10.02 -3.01 13.73
N ASN A 121 -9.18 -3.11 14.77
CA ASN A 121 -9.51 -3.77 16.03
C ASN A 121 -10.72 -3.14 16.72
N LYS A 122 -10.79 -1.80 16.75
CA LYS A 122 -11.94 -1.07 17.34
C LYS A 122 -13.25 -1.35 16.62
N GLU A 123 -13.16 -1.76 15.36
CA GLU A 123 -14.30 -2.12 14.52
C GLU A 123 -14.55 -3.65 14.49
N ASN A 124 -13.87 -4.41 15.36
CA ASN A 124 -13.98 -5.87 15.51
C ASN A 124 -13.66 -6.66 14.23
N VAL A 125 -12.77 -6.15 13.38
CA VAL A 125 -12.25 -6.92 12.24
C VAL A 125 -11.33 -8.02 12.76
N THR A 126 -11.59 -9.26 12.35
CA THR A 126 -10.71 -10.41 12.63
C THR A 126 -9.64 -10.49 11.55
N TYR A 127 -8.40 -10.69 11.95
CA TYR A 127 -7.24 -10.97 11.09
C TYR A 127 -6.18 -11.74 11.89
N HIS A 128 -5.20 -12.32 11.20
CA HIS A 128 -4.06 -13.00 11.84
C HIS A 128 -3.23 -12.05 12.73
N GLU A 129 -2.85 -12.50 13.92
CA GLU A 129 -1.99 -11.71 14.82
C GLU A 129 -0.63 -11.41 14.17
N ASN A 130 -0.05 -12.41 13.49
CA ASN A 130 1.06 -12.21 12.57
C ASN A 130 0.54 -12.14 11.14
N LEU A 131 0.52 -10.95 10.54
CA LEU A 131 0.06 -10.75 9.16
C LEU A 131 0.81 -11.60 8.13
N GLY A 132 2.06 -11.97 8.41
CA GLY A 132 2.87 -12.82 7.54
C GLY A 132 2.42 -14.28 7.47
N GLU A 133 1.48 -14.71 8.33
CA GLU A 133 0.88 -16.04 8.30
C GLU A 133 -0.36 -16.13 7.40
N SER A 134 -0.89 -15.00 6.94
CA SER A 134 -2.03 -14.96 6.03
C SER A 134 -1.65 -15.39 4.61
N ASP A 135 -2.61 -16.00 3.90
CA ASP A 135 -2.48 -16.29 2.46
C ASP A 135 -2.48 -15.01 1.58
N VAL A 136 -2.97 -13.89 2.12
CA VAL A 136 -2.98 -12.57 1.46
C VAL A 136 -2.36 -11.50 2.37
N PRO A 137 -1.05 -11.58 2.67
CA PRO A 137 -0.39 -10.82 3.73
C PRO A 137 -0.09 -9.37 3.30
N TYR A 138 -1.13 -8.61 2.95
CA TYR A 138 -1.02 -7.32 2.30
C TYR A 138 -1.75 -6.21 3.05
N ILE A 139 -1.05 -5.09 3.24
CA ILE A 139 -1.69 -3.80 3.50
C ILE A 139 -1.43 -2.89 2.31
N LEU A 140 -2.50 -2.41 1.68
CA LEU A 140 -2.43 -1.46 0.59
C LEU A 140 -2.95 -0.09 1.05
N GLU A 141 -2.21 0.95 0.71
CA GLU A 141 -2.60 2.33 0.90
C GLU A 141 -2.69 3.01 -0.46
N GLU A 142 -3.83 3.63 -0.76
CA GLU A 142 -4.11 4.34 -2.02
C GLU A 142 -4.52 5.77 -1.70
N LEU A 143 -3.75 6.74 -2.18
CA LEU A 143 -3.97 8.17 -2.02
C LEU A 143 -4.32 8.80 -3.37
N ASP A 144 -5.48 9.43 -3.42
CA ASP A 144 -5.85 10.33 -4.50
C ASP A 144 -5.50 11.78 -4.09
N LEU A 145 -4.62 12.42 -4.87
CA LEU A 145 -4.06 13.74 -4.57
C LEU A 145 -5.03 14.89 -4.83
N ASP A 146 -6.04 14.68 -5.68
CA ASP A 146 -7.05 15.70 -5.99
C ASP A 146 -8.10 15.78 -4.90
N THR A 147 -8.63 14.61 -4.52
CA THR A 147 -9.63 14.47 -3.46
C THR A 147 -9.02 14.47 -2.07
N LYS A 148 -7.71 14.22 -1.95
CA LYS A 148 -6.97 14.07 -0.69
C LYS A 148 -7.48 12.90 0.15
N LYS A 149 -8.06 11.91 -0.52
CA LYS A 149 -8.66 10.74 0.11
C LYS A 149 -7.63 9.62 0.16
N LEU A 150 -7.31 9.16 1.36
CA LEU A 150 -6.49 7.98 1.60
C LEU A 150 -7.39 6.79 1.91
N THR A 151 -7.26 5.71 1.15
CA THR A 151 -7.87 4.42 1.44
C THR A 151 -6.77 3.47 1.93
N GLN A 152 -6.96 2.91 3.12
CA GLN A 152 -6.10 1.86 3.67
C GLN A 152 -6.89 0.55 3.67
N SER A 153 -6.31 -0.50 3.13
CA SER A 153 -6.93 -1.81 2.92
C SER A 153 -6.07 -2.90 3.54
N LEU A 154 -6.61 -3.63 4.51
CA LEU A 154 -6.05 -4.93 4.93
C LEU A 154 -6.70 -6.03 4.09
N TYR A 155 -5.89 -6.84 3.42
CA TYR A 155 -6.37 -8.02 2.69
C TYR A 155 -6.71 -9.12 3.69
N LEU A 156 -7.88 -9.74 3.52
CA LEU A 156 -8.39 -10.76 4.42
C LEU A 156 -8.46 -12.10 3.67
N ASP A 157 -7.89 -13.14 4.26
CA ASP A 157 -8.03 -14.49 3.71
C ASP A 157 -9.36 -15.14 4.14
N ALA A 158 -9.61 -16.35 3.66
CA ALA A 158 -10.88 -17.04 3.92
C ALA A 158 -11.11 -17.33 5.41
N SER A 159 -10.03 -17.53 6.19
CA SER A 159 -10.12 -17.86 7.61
C SER A 159 -10.56 -16.64 8.44
N ASP A 160 -10.16 -15.45 8.03
CA ASP A 160 -10.52 -14.16 8.67
C ASP A 160 -12.02 -13.84 8.60
N LEU A 161 -12.70 -14.40 7.60
CA LEU A 161 -14.10 -14.13 7.29
C LEU A 161 -15.08 -15.12 7.94
N SER A 162 -14.56 -16.12 8.65
CA SER A 162 -15.33 -17.30 9.06
C SER A 162 -15.83 -17.27 10.52
N LYS A 163 -15.80 -16.11 11.19
CA LYS A 163 -16.25 -15.93 12.57
C LYS A 163 -17.49 -15.06 12.70
#